data_AF-A0A2L2XXF5-F1
#
_entry.id   AF-A0A2L2XXF5-F1
#
_cell.length_a   1.000
_cell.length_b   1.000
_cell.length_c   1.000
_cell.angle_alpha   90.00
_cell.angle_beta   90.00
_cell.angle_gamma   90.00
#
_symmetry.space_group_name_H-M   'P 1'
#
loop_
_entity.id
_entity.type
_entity.pdbx_description
1 polymer ?
#
loop_
_entity_poly.entity_id
_entity_poly.type
_entity_poly.pdbx_seq_one_letter_code
_entity_poly.pdbx_strand_id
1 'polypeptide(L)' 'EDTDEMSAAGQMDSYLGVQGLQEIFYAVKKCWASQFGHIAVEYKRQNGQILNSPMAVVIQEMVACEVAGVIIT' A
#
# COMPACT_ATOMS: atom_id res chain seq x y z
N GLU A 1 0.83 3.92 10.66
CA GLU A 1 -0.17 3.34 11.57
C GLU A 1 -1.38 4.24 11.51
N ASP A 2 -2.58 3.69 11.57
CA ASP A 2 -3.77 4.52 11.68
C ASP A 2 -3.70 5.29 13.00
N THR A 3 -4.02 6.58 12.94
CA THR A 3 -4.13 7.46 14.10
C THR A 3 -5.54 8.05 14.12
N ASP A 4 -5.95 8.63 15.24
CA ASP A 4 -7.27 9.27 15.36
C ASP A 4 -7.55 10.31 14.26
N GLU A 5 -6.49 10.91 13.70
CA GLU A 5 -6.59 11.94 12.65
C GLU A 5 -6.29 11.42 11.23
N MET A 6 -5.67 10.24 11.09
CA MET A 6 -5.11 9.79 9.82
C MET A 6 -5.28 8.30 9.59
N SER A 7 -5.79 7.93 8.41
CA SER A 7 -5.81 6.55 7.95
C SER A 7 -4.78 6.32 6.85
N ALA A 8 -4.01 5.24 6.96
CA ALA A 8 -3.13 4.75 5.91
C ALA A 8 -3.90 4.00 4.80
N ALA A 9 -5.21 3.80 4.95
CA ALA A 9 -6.03 3.04 4.01
C ALA A 9 -6.11 3.73 2.64
N GLY A 10 -5.89 2.94 1.58
CA GLY A 10 -6.09 3.38 0.19
C GLY A 10 -5.05 4.37 -0.37
N GLN A 11 -3.96 4.65 0.35
CA GLN A 11 -2.93 5.57 -0.13
C GLN A 11 -1.89 4.93 -1.04
N MET A 12 -1.64 3.64 -0.88
CA MET A 12 -0.57 2.91 -1.56
C MET A 12 -1.14 1.74 -2.34
N ASP A 13 -0.46 1.39 -3.41
CA ASP A 13 -0.87 0.28 -4.27
C ASP A 13 -0.60 -1.07 -3.60
N SER A 14 -1.42 -2.06 -3.92
CA SER A 14 -1.22 -3.47 -3.59
C SER A 14 -1.32 -4.32 -4.85
N TYR A 15 -0.46 -5.34 -4.97
CA TYR A 15 -0.38 -6.21 -6.14
C TYR A 15 -0.61 -7.66 -5.71
N LEU A 16 -1.59 -8.33 -6.30
CA LEU A 16 -1.98 -9.71 -6.00
C LEU A 16 -1.54 -10.67 -7.11
N GLY A 17 -1.38 -11.96 -6.78
CA GLY A 17 -1.06 -13.00 -7.76
C GLY A 17 0.34 -12.87 -8.40
N VAL A 18 1.26 -12.18 -7.73
CA VAL A 18 2.64 -12.00 -8.20
C VAL A 18 3.42 -13.30 -8.02
N GLN A 19 4.05 -13.80 -9.08
CA GLN A 19 4.76 -15.07 -9.07
C GLN A 19 6.17 -14.93 -9.64
N GLY A 20 7.14 -15.53 -8.95
CA GLY A 20 8.54 -15.50 -9.35
C GLY A 20 9.29 -14.27 -8.85
N LEU A 21 10.60 -14.44 -8.62
CA LEU A 21 11.44 -13.46 -7.94
C LEU A 21 11.53 -12.12 -8.71
N GLN A 22 11.59 -12.16 -10.04
CA GLN A 22 11.68 -10.96 -10.88
C GLN A 22 10.42 -10.09 -10.76
N GLU A 23 9.25 -10.72 -10.84
CA GLU A 23 7.96 -10.02 -10.70
C GLU A 23 7.76 -9.49 -9.28
N ILE A 24 8.22 -10.22 -8.26
CA ILE A 24 8.24 -9.74 -6.87
C ILE A 24 9.05 -8.44 -6.77
N PHE A 25 10.29 -8.41 -7.29
CA PHE A 25 11.09 -7.18 -7.27
C PHE A 25 10.46 -6.04 -8.07
N TYR A 26 9.79 -6.35 -9.17
CA TYR A 26 9.08 -5.36 -9.96
C TYR A 26 7.88 -4.78 -9.20
N ALA A 27 7.08 -5.63 -8.54
CA ALA A 27 5.97 -5.21 -7.68
C ALA A 27 6.43 -4.36 -6.50
N VAL A 28 7.54 -4.73 -5.83
CA VAL A 28 8.13 -3.95 -4.74
C VAL A 28 8.48 -2.53 -5.18
N LYS A 29 9.10 -2.37 -6.36
CA LYS A 29 9.39 -1.05 -6.93
C LYS A 29 8.13 -0.24 -7.21
N LYS A 30 7.07 -0.89 -7.71
CA LYS A 30 5.78 -0.24 -7.93
C LYS A 30 5.12 0.21 -6.64
N CYS A 31 5.17 -0.60 -5.58
CA CYS A 31 4.67 -0.20 -4.26
C CYS A 31 5.37 1.07 -3.78
N TRP A 32 6.70 1.13 -3.80
CA TRP A 32 7.43 2.35 -3.42
C TRP A 32 7.08 3.54 -4.32
N ALA A 33 6.93 3.33 -5.63
CA ALA A 33 6.54 4.39 -6.55
C ALA A 33 5.13 4.95 -6.23
N SER A 34 4.21 4.12 -5.73
CA SER A 34 2.85 4.53 -5.39
C SER A 34 2.80 5.64 -4.33
N GLN A 35 3.82 5.75 -3.45
CA GLN A 35 3.88 6.83 -2.46
C GLN A 35 3.94 8.24 -3.08
N PHE A 36 4.28 8.33 -4.37
CA PHE A 36 4.41 9.56 -5.16
C PHE A 36 3.26 9.72 -6.17
N GLY A 37 2.26 8.83 -6.14
CA GLY A 37 1.04 8.98 -6.91
C GLY A 37 0.22 10.19 -6.49
N HIS A 38 -0.63 10.69 -7.38
CA HIS A 38 -1.43 11.90 -7.15
C HIS A 38 -2.22 11.86 -5.82
N ILE A 39 -2.90 10.74 -5.55
CA ILE A 39 -3.71 10.56 -4.33
C ILE A 39 -2.83 10.61 -3.08
N ALA A 40 -1.71 9.87 -3.07
CA ALA A 40 -0.79 9.83 -1.93
C ALA A 40 -0.16 11.19 -1.64
N VAL A 41 0.28 11.91 -2.68
CA VAL A 41 0.88 13.25 -2.56
C VAL A 41 -0.14 14.26 -2.04
N GLU A 42 -1.36 14.25 -2.57
CA GLU A 42 -2.41 15.16 -2.13
C GLU A 42 -2.82 14.89 -0.69
N TYR A 43 -2.93 13.62 -0.29
CA TYR A 43 -3.20 13.25 1.09
C TYR A 43 -2.09 13.72 2.03
N LYS A 44 -0.82 13.48 1.68
CA LYS A 44 0.33 13.96 2.46
C LYS A 44 0.33 15.48 2.60
N ARG A 45 -0.01 16.21 1.53
CA ARG A 45 -0.11 17.67 1.53
C ARG A 45 -1.20 18.16 2.47
N GLN A 46 -2.40 17.56 2.41
CA GLN A 46 -3.54 17.95 3.24
C GLN A 46 -3.29 17.71 4.74
N ASN A 47 -2.50 16.67 5.07
CA ASN A 47 -2.24 16.26 6.44
C ASN A 47 -0.82 16.62 6.93
N GLY A 48 -0.09 17.48 6.21
CA GLY A 48 1.24 17.96 6.63
C GLY A 48 2.33 16.89 6.73
N GLN A 49 2.21 15.78 6.00
CA GLN A 49 3.16 14.68 6.05
C GLN A 49 4.39 14.89 5.16
N ILE A 50 5.49 14.23 5.51
CA ILE A 50 6.71 14.19 4.71
C ILE A 50 6.45 13.41 3.41
N LEU A 51 6.72 14.06 2.27
CA LEU A 51 6.57 13.49 0.94
C LEU A 51 7.33 12.17 0.77
N ASN A 52 8.62 12.18 1.12
CA ASN A 52 9.48 11.00 1.11
C ASN A 52 9.56 10.38 2.51
N SER A 53 8.48 9.74 2.93
CA SER A 53 8.41 9.01 4.19
C SER A 53 9.03 7.61 4.04
N PRO A 54 9.64 7.04 5.11
CA PRO A 54 10.01 5.64 5.11
C PRO A 54 8.79 4.75 4.85
N MET A 55 8.93 3.81 3.92
CA MET A 55 7.86 2.90 3.51
C MET A 55 8.38 1.46 3.46
N ALA A 56 7.68 0.55 4.14
CA ALA A 56 7.90 -0.89 4.04
C ALA A 56 6.97 -1.52 3.00
N VAL A 57 7.41 -2.62 2.38
CA VAL A 57 6.57 -3.46 1.51
C VAL A 57 6.45 -4.83 2.14
N VAL A 58 5.22 -5.28 2.38
CA VAL A 58 4.93 -6.62 2.92
C VAL A 58 4.74 -7.58 1.76
N ILE A 59 5.41 -8.73 1.83
CA ILE A 59 5.21 -9.85 0.90
C ILE A 59 4.53 -10.96 1.69
N GLN A 60 3.37 -11.39 1.20
CA GLN A 60 2.53 -12.39 1.86
C GLN A 60 2.16 -13.49 0.86
N GLU A 61 2.03 -14.72 1.35
CA GLU A 61 1.50 -15.83 0.55
C GLU A 61 0.04 -15.57 0.17
N MET A 62 -0.29 -15.79 -1.11
CA MET A 62 -1.62 -15.55 -1.63
C MET A 62 -2.56 -16.68 -1.20
N VAL A 63 -3.70 -16.33 -0.61
CA VAL A 63 -4.75 -17.29 -0.24
C VAL A 63 -5.79 -17.38 -1.37
N ALA A 64 -6.01 -18.57 -1.89
CA ALA A 64 -7.12 -18.83 -2.80
C ALA A 64 -8.44 -18.83 -2.00
N CYS A 65 -9.37 -17.95 -2.36
CA CYS A 65 -10.65 -17.82 -1.68
C CYS A 65 -11.80 -17.68 -2.69
N GLU A 66 -12.97 -18.20 -2.32
CA GLU A 66 -14.22 -17.99 -3.07
C GLU A 66 -14.87 -16.65 -2.70
N VAL A 67 -14.69 -16.20 -1.45
CA VAL A 67 -15.25 -14.96 -0.89
C VAL A 67 -14.25 -14.31 0.06
N ALA A 68 -14.19 -12.97 0.07
CA ALA A 68 -13.42 -12.15 1.00
C ALA A 68 -14.25 -10.93 1.47
N GLY A 69 -13.97 -10.39 2.66
CA GLY A 69 -14.69 -9.25 3.22
C GLY A 69 -13.99 -8.61 4.42
N VAL A 70 -14.53 -7.48 4.89
CA VAL A 70 -14.06 -6.73 6.06
C VAL A 70 -15.18 -6.73 7.11
N ILE A 71 -14.86 -6.94 8.37
CA ILE A 71 -15.79 -6.87 9.50
C ILE A 71 -15.36 -5.75 10.44
N ILE A 72 -16.34 -5.01 10.98
CA ILE A 72 -16.15 -4.03 12.04
C ILE A 72 -16.81 -4.61 13.29
N THR A 73 -16.05 -4.74 14.38
CA THR A 73 -16.53 -5.25 15.68
C THR A 73 -16.89 -4.14 16.63
#